data_AF-A0A0F9EAP9-F1
#
_entry.id   AF-A0A0F9EAP9-F1
#
_cell.length_a   1.000
_cell.length_b   1.000
_cell.length_c   1.000
_cell.angle_alpha   90.00
_cell.angle_beta   90.00
_cell.angle_gamma   90.00
#
_symmetry.space_group_name_H-M   'P 1'
#
loop_
_entity.id
_entity.type
_entity.pdbx_description
1 polymer ?
#
loop_
_entity_poly.entity_id
_entity_poly.type
_entity_poly.pdbx_seq_one_letter_code
_entity_poly.pdbx_strand_id
1 'polypeptide(L)'
;FKSPDDINPDYLVIGGSQTTPISIVRSSMSNIANGTTVSVDYEKDENFTVTYVINDVLQQLQRRIDNGIEGGNDGKHVTADVLVKQALENPLLTEATAQLESSGDQSTADSDIRTNLTVLTDSRGVGGAIQISDMVRIFEDANGLDFVVQPFNKMTLKDGALRIRDRIFSDAVALDSLSQFANRVYIMEEPLPFDTVDGGGDLTVHHGVFMDELIMEMASSLEDVGTGLNKAWIIGRLGAVIEGYSDDATLEPEFITATAIEAERVERTANKIVVSLNAGIIPEDVPGNHVFAASYVVLGDRGVKSVETSQVEFLTPGDLTITYRNA
;
A
#
# COMPACT_ATOMS: atom_id res chain seq x y z
N PHE A 1 4.00 -7.65 54.61
CA PHE A 1 4.51 -8.98 54.23
C PHE A 1 6.01 -8.86 54.03
N LYS A 2 6.77 -9.87 54.45
CA LYS A 2 8.23 -9.91 54.32
C LYS A 2 8.63 -10.33 52.92
N SER A 3 9.53 -9.57 52.32
CA SER A 3 10.06 -9.73 50.96
C SER A 3 10.88 -11.03 50.84
N PRO A 4 11.10 -11.60 49.63
CA PRO A 4 11.93 -12.78 49.43
C PRO A 4 13.37 -12.63 49.93
N ASP A 5 13.87 -11.38 50.03
CA ASP A 5 15.22 -11.06 50.50
C ASP A 5 15.32 -10.92 52.04
N ASP A 6 14.20 -11.01 52.76
CA ASP A 6 14.20 -10.96 54.22
C ASP A 6 14.68 -12.29 54.82
N ILE A 7 15.28 -12.25 56.01
CA ILE A 7 15.80 -13.43 56.75
C ILE A 7 14.71 -14.49 57.00
N ASN A 8 13.43 -14.07 57.04
CA ASN A 8 12.26 -14.95 57.13
C ASN A 8 11.18 -14.46 56.16
N PRO A 9 11.27 -14.80 54.86
CA PRO A 9 10.39 -14.24 53.84
C PRO A 9 8.99 -14.86 53.92
N ASP A 10 7.93 -14.11 53.63
CA ASP A 10 6.57 -14.67 53.62
C ASP A 10 6.25 -15.42 52.31
N TYR A 11 6.99 -15.14 51.24
CA TYR A 11 6.85 -15.75 49.92
C TYR A 11 8.21 -15.86 49.22
N LEU A 12 8.30 -16.76 48.26
CA LEU A 12 9.46 -16.97 47.40
C LEU A 12 9.02 -16.82 45.94
N VAL A 13 9.89 -16.25 45.11
CA VAL A 13 9.68 -16.18 43.67
C VAL A 13 10.53 -17.27 43.02
N ILE A 14 9.86 -18.23 42.38
CA ILE A 14 10.52 -19.29 41.62
C ILE A 14 10.61 -18.83 40.17
N GLY A 15 11.84 -18.67 39.69
CA GLY A 15 12.12 -18.32 38.30
C GLY A 15 11.48 -19.32 37.33
N GLY A 16 10.88 -18.79 36.28
CA GLY A 16 10.32 -19.57 35.18
C GLY A 16 11.35 -19.91 34.12
N SER A 17 10.90 -20.57 33.05
CA SER A 17 11.64 -20.81 31.81
C SER A 17 10.80 -20.32 30.61
N GLN A 18 11.28 -20.48 29.37
CA GLN A 18 10.49 -20.14 28.17
C GLN A 18 9.13 -20.87 28.12
N THR A 19 8.99 -22.02 28.76
CA THR A 19 7.77 -22.83 28.74
C THR A 19 7.14 -23.01 30.12
N THR A 20 7.77 -22.49 31.18
CA THR A 20 7.29 -22.62 32.57
C THR A 20 7.12 -21.23 33.16
N PRO A 21 5.90 -20.82 33.59
CA PRO A 21 5.69 -19.49 34.13
C PRO A 21 6.42 -19.29 35.46
N ILE A 22 6.84 -18.06 35.73
CA ILE A 22 7.31 -17.64 37.06
C ILE A 22 6.18 -17.89 38.06
N SER A 23 6.53 -18.46 39.21
CA SER A 23 5.55 -18.81 40.25
C SER A 23 5.93 -18.15 41.58
N ILE A 24 4.95 -17.55 42.23
CA ILE A 24 5.10 -17.02 43.59
C ILE A 24 4.53 -18.06 44.55
N VAL A 25 5.37 -18.59 45.43
CA VAL A 25 4.99 -19.62 46.40
C VAL A 25 5.11 -19.08 47.82
N ARG A 26 4.18 -19.48 48.69
CA ARG A 26 4.28 -19.15 50.11
C ARG A 26 5.45 -19.91 50.73
N SER A 27 6.25 -19.24 51.55
CA SER A 27 7.34 -19.91 52.28
C SER A 27 6.79 -20.78 53.42
N SER A 28 7.59 -21.74 53.89
CA SER A 28 7.23 -22.57 55.05
C SER A 28 7.20 -21.80 56.38
N MET A 29 7.79 -20.60 56.43
CA MET A 29 7.85 -19.73 57.61
C MET A 29 6.92 -18.51 57.48
N SER A 30 6.04 -18.53 56.49
CA SER A 30 5.14 -17.42 56.18
C SER A 30 4.10 -17.21 57.26
N ASN A 31 3.83 -15.96 57.58
CA ASN A 31 2.76 -15.57 58.50
C ASN A 31 1.41 -15.39 57.78
N ILE A 32 1.36 -15.63 56.46
CA ILE A 32 0.13 -15.55 55.66
C ILE A 32 -0.74 -16.78 55.95
N ALA A 33 -1.86 -16.58 56.65
CA ALA A 33 -2.81 -17.64 56.96
C ALA A 33 -3.47 -18.23 55.70
N ASN A 34 -3.80 -19.52 55.74
CA ASN A 34 -4.54 -20.19 54.68
C ASN A 34 -5.89 -19.50 54.44
N GLY A 35 -6.25 -19.24 53.19
CA GLY A 35 -7.50 -18.59 52.80
C GLY A 35 -7.45 -17.06 52.76
N THR A 36 -6.31 -16.45 53.10
CA THR A 36 -6.11 -15.00 52.97
C THR A 36 -5.86 -14.62 51.50
N THR A 37 -6.59 -13.63 50.98
CA THR A 37 -6.32 -13.03 49.66
C THR A 37 -5.13 -12.07 49.77
N VAL A 38 -4.18 -12.17 48.85
CA VAL A 38 -3.02 -11.28 48.76
C VAL A 38 -3.02 -10.60 47.39
N SER A 39 -2.81 -9.28 47.37
CA SER A 39 -2.59 -8.52 46.14
C SER A 39 -1.09 -8.51 45.82
N VAL A 40 -0.74 -8.75 44.56
CA VAL A 40 0.64 -8.75 44.08
C VAL A 40 0.74 -7.78 42.91
N ASP A 41 1.54 -6.73 43.10
CA ASP A 41 1.95 -5.82 42.04
C ASP A 41 3.36 -6.21 41.61
N TYR A 42 3.59 -6.37 40.31
CA TYR A 42 4.90 -6.70 39.76
C TYR A 42 5.15 -5.97 38.44
N GLU A 43 6.43 -5.74 38.14
CA GLU A 43 6.91 -5.19 36.88
C GLU A 43 7.77 -6.26 36.19
N LYS A 44 7.64 -6.41 34.86
CA LYS A 44 8.47 -7.33 34.07
C LYS A 44 9.05 -6.60 32.85
N ASP A 45 10.32 -6.87 32.58
CA ASP A 45 10.96 -6.50 31.31
C ASP A 45 10.94 -7.71 30.37
N GLU A 46 10.40 -7.52 29.16
CA GLU A 46 10.35 -8.55 28.14
C GLU A 46 11.45 -8.30 27.11
N ASN A 47 12.47 -9.15 27.11
CA ASN A 47 13.54 -9.07 26.11
C ASN A 47 13.00 -9.55 24.76
N PHE A 48 12.68 -8.63 23.86
CA PHE A 48 12.43 -8.95 22.45
C PHE A 48 13.75 -8.90 21.67
N THR A 49 13.94 -9.85 20.76
CA THR A 49 15.06 -9.84 19.81
C THR A 49 14.58 -9.26 18.49
N VAL A 50 15.12 -8.12 18.09
CA VAL A 50 14.87 -7.54 16.77
C VAL A 50 15.86 -8.13 15.78
N THR A 51 15.39 -8.93 14.82
CA THR A 51 16.22 -9.42 13.72
C THR A 51 16.12 -8.43 12.55
N TYR A 52 17.22 -7.72 12.28
CA TYR A 52 17.33 -6.90 11.07
C TYR A 52 17.79 -7.78 9.91
N VAL A 53 16.94 -7.93 8.89
CA VAL A 53 17.34 -8.53 7.62
C VAL A 53 17.92 -7.39 6.77
N ILE A 54 19.22 -7.46 6.48
CA ILE A 54 19.92 -6.46 5.67
C ILE A 54 20.28 -7.09 4.32
N ASN A 55 19.98 -6.38 3.22
CA ASN A 55 20.38 -6.80 1.89
C ASN A 55 21.88 -6.48 1.65
N ASP A 56 22.75 -7.47 1.86
CA ASP A 56 24.21 -7.32 1.68
C ASP A 56 24.58 -7.02 0.22
N VAL A 57 23.79 -7.49 -0.76
CA VAL A 57 24.04 -7.22 -2.18
C VAL A 57 23.96 -5.72 -2.48
N LEU A 58 22.99 -5.00 -1.90
CA LEU A 58 22.92 -3.54 -2.06
C LEU A 58 24.14 -2.84 -1.47
N GLN A 59 24.62 -3.28 -0.31
CA GLN A 59 25.81 -2.70 0.32
C GLN A 59 27.07 -2.97 -0.48
N GLN A 60 27.20 -4.17 -1.06
CA GLN A 60 28.31 -4.51 -1.94
C GLN A 60 28.27 -3.68 -3.22
N LEU A 61 27.09 -3.50 -3.82
CA LEU A 61 26.92 -2.67 -5.02
C LEU A 61 27.23 -1.20 -4.73
N GLN A 62 26.73 -0.65 -3.63
CA GLN A 62 27.05 0.72 -3.19
C GLN A 62 28.56 0.89 -3.02
N ARG A 63 29.23 -0.02 -2.30
CA ARG A 63 30.69 0.00 -2.12
C ARG A 63 31.45 -0.06 -3.44
N ARG A 64 30.95 -0.83 -4.41
CA ARG A 64 31.56 -0.94 -5.75
C ARG A 64 31.38 0.33 -6.57
N ILE A 65 30.25 1.02 -6.45
CA ILE A 65 30.06 2.33 -7.09
C ILE A 65 30.93 3.38 -6.41
N ASP A 66 31.02 3.37 -5.08
CA ASP A 66 31.80 4.36 -4.33
C ASP A 66 33.30 4.22 -4.57
N ASN A 67 33.84 3.00 -4.54
CA ASN A 67 35.27 2.74 -4.59
C ASN A 67 35.77 2.24 -5.96
N GLY A 68 34.86 1.95 -6.90
CA GLY A 68 35.19 1.25 -8.13
C GLY A 68 35.45 -0.24 -7.92
N ILE A 69 35.86 -0.92 -8.98
CA ILE A 69 36.41 -2.28 -8.91
C ILE A 69 37.86 -2.15 -8.46
N GLU A 70 38.35 -3.02 -7.56
CA GLU A 70 39.77 -3.03 -7.19
C GLU A 70 40.67 -3.09 -8.45
N GLY A 71 41.46 -2.03 -8.67
CA GLY A 71 42.34 -1.89 -9.83
C GLY A 71 41.75 -1.16 -11.05
N GLY A 72 40.50 -0.67 -10.99
CA GLY A 72 39.87 0.15 -12.04
C GLY A 72 39.64 1.61 -11.62
N ASN A 73 39.51 2.50 -12.60
CA ASN A 73 39.14 3.92 -12.39
C ASN A 73 37.62 4.16 -12.56
N ASP A 74 36.82 3.10 -12.42
CA ASP A 74 35.38 3.11 -12.75
C ASP A 74 34.48 3.48 -11.56
N GLY A 75 35.07 3.99 -10.46
CA GLY A 75 34.32 4.50 -9.32
C GLY A 75 33.60 5.81 -9.65
N LYS A 76 32.59 6.16 -8.84
CA LYS A 76 31.91 7.44 -8.96
C LYS A 76 32.90 8.60 -8.80
N HIS A 77 32.60 9.73 -9.44
CA HIS A 77 33.40 10.93 -9.25
C HIS A 77 33.35 11.38 -7.78
N VAL A 78 34.43 11.99 -7.25
CA VAL A 78 34.51 12.42 -5.84
C VAL A 78 33.40 13.39 -5.42
N THR A 79 32.82 14.12 -6.37
CA THR A 79 31.71 15.06 -6.14
C THR A 79 30.34 14.45 -6.42
N ALA A 80 30.27 13.20 -6.89
CA ALA A 80 29.01 12.53 -7.19
C ALA A 80 28.47 11.87 -5.93
N ASP A 81 27.26 12.27 -5.53
CA ASP A 81 26.50 11.58 -4.51
C ASP A 81 25.53 10.61 -5.19
N VAL A 82 25.93 9.34 -5.24
CA VAL A 82 25.17 8.28 -5.88
C VAL A 82 24.72 7.33 -4.79
N LEU A 83 23.41 7.11 -4.72
CA LEU A 83 22.79 6.18 -3.80
C LEU A 83 22.14 5.05 -4.59
N VAL A 84 22.51 3.82 -4.26
CA VAL A 84 21.91 2.60 -4.80
C VAL A 84 20.71 2.24 -3.96
N LYS A 85 19.58 2.01 -4.63
CA LYS A 85 18.34 1.56 -4.01
C LYS A 85 17.83 0.31 -4.72
N GLN A 86 17.09 -0.50 -3.98
CA GLN A 86 16.34 -1.60 -4.57
C GLN A 86 15.04 -1.05 -5.15
N ALA A 87 14.72 -1.45 -6.38
CA ALA A 87 13.43 -1.15 -6.99
C ALA A 87 12.34 -2.03 -6.36
N LEU A 88 11.11 -1.52 -6.37
CA LEU A 88 9.93 -2.21 -5.86
C LEU A 88 9.34 -3.11 -6.93
N GLU A 89 9.13 -4.36 -6.56
CA GLU A 89 8.48 -5.34 -7.41
C GLU A 89 6.96 -5.15 -7.35
N ASN A 90 6.32 -5.02 -8.51
CA ASN A 90 4.88 -4.89 -8.64
C ASN A 90 4.33 -5.98 -9.58
N PRO A 91 3.80 -7.09 -9.04
CA PRO A 91 3.32 -8.19 -9.86
C PRO A 91 2.01 -7.86 -10.56
N LEU A 92 1.91 -8.28 -11.82
CA LEU A 92 0.71 -8.14 -12.65
C LEU A 92 -0.32 -9.24 -12.38
N LEU A 93 -1.58 -8.86 -12.26
CA LEU A 93 -2.73 -9.75 -12.19
C LEU A 93 -3.50 -9.68 -13.51
N THR A 94 -3.56 -10.82 -14.20
CA THR A 94 -4.22 -10.94 -15.50
C THR A 94 -5.24 -12.07 -15.49
N GLU A 95 -6.46 -11.77 -15.92
CA GLU A 95 -7.53 -12.75 -16.13
C GLU A 95 -8.05 -12.60 -17.56
N ALA A 96 -7.95 -13.67 -18.35
CA ALA A 96 -8.35 -13.67 -19.75
C ALA A 96 -9.10 -14.95 -20.12
N THR A 97 -9.83 -14.88 -21.23
CA THR A 97 -10.42 -16.06 -21.87
C THR A 97 -9.79 -16.22 -23.25
N ALA A 98 -9.37 -17.44 -23.59
CA ALA A 98 -8.73 -17.74 -24.87
C ALA A 98 -9.42 -18.90 -25.58
N GLN A 99 -9.42 -18.86 -26.91
CA GLN A 99 -9.89 -19.94 -27.76
C GLN A 99 -8.70 -20.75 -28.26
N LEU A 100 -8.71 -22.06 -28.02
CA LEU A 100 -7.71 -22.96 -28.59
C LEU A 100 -8.03 -23.24 -30.05
N GLU A 101 -6.99 -23.45 -30.84
CA GLU A 101 -7.13 -24.03 -32.18
C GLU A 101 -7.69 -25.46 -32.08
N SER A 102 -8.27 -25.96 -33.17
CA SER A 102 -8.87 -27.31 -33.21
C SER A 102 -7.92 -28.47 -32.83
N SER A 103 -6.61 -28.27 -32.98
CA SER A 103 -5.56 -29.21 -32.55
C SER A 103 -4.64 -28.63 -31.46
N GLY A 104 -5.01 -27.49 -30.87
CA GLY A 104 -4.20 -26.79 -29.88
C GLY A 104 -4.15 -27.54 -28.55
N ASP A 105 -2.97 -27.58 -27.94
CA ASP A 105 -2.78 -28.10 -26.59
C ASP A 105 -2.76 -26.96 -25.58
N GLN A 106 -3.63 -27.03 -24.57
CA GLN A 106 -3.72 -26.03 -23.51
C GLN A 106 -2.39 -25.86 -22.76
N SER A 107 -1.67 -26.96 -22.48
CA SER A 107 -0.45 -26.88 -21.68
C SER A 107 0.67 -26.15 -22.42
N THR A 108 0.76 -26.38 -23.73
CA THR A 108 1.71 -25.70 -24.62
C THR A 108 1.39 -24.21 -24.70
N ALA A 109 0.13 -23.85 -24.95
CA ALA A 109 -0.29 -22.45 -25.03
C ALA A 109 -0.07 -21.70 -23.71
N ASP A 110 -0.43 -22.28 -22.55
CA ASP A 110 -0.22 -21.64 -21.23
C ASP A 110 1.26 -21.44 -20.93
N SER A 111 2.11 -22.45 -21.21
CA SER A 111 3.56 -22.36 -21.03
C SER A 111 4.19 -21.27 -21.91
N ASP A 112 3.78 -21.18 -23.17
CA ASP A 112 4.28 -20.17 -24.10
C ASP A 112 3.88 -18.75 -23.67
N ILE A 113 2.61 -18.55 -23.27
CA ILE A 113 2.12 -17.26 -22.77
C ILE A 113 2.90 -16.83 -21.53
N ARG A 114 3.09 -17.71 -20.55
CA ARG A 114 3.83 -17.39 -19.31
C ARG A 114 5.30 -17.06 -19.59
N THR A 115 5.91 -17.80 -20.51
CA THR A 115 7.31 -17.57 -20.92
C THR A 115 7.44 -16.20 -21.61
N ASN A 116 6.57 -15.91 -22.57
CA ASN A 116 6.55 -14.64 -23.30
C ASN A 116 6.23 -13.46 -22.38
N LEU A 117 5.34 -13.63 -21.41
CA LEU A 117 5.06 -12.61 -20.39
C LEU A 117 6.28 -12.31 -19.54
N THR A 118 7.01 -13.33 -19.10
CA THR A 118 8.26 -13.17 -18.34
C THR A 118 9.31 -12.42 -19.16
N VAL A 119 9.48 -12.79 -20.43
CA VAL A 119 10.40 -12.10 -21.34
C VAL A 119 9.99 -10.63 -21.54
N LEU A 120 8.68 -10.36 -21.68
CA LEU A 120 8.18 -8.99 -21.81
C LEU A 120 8.51 -8.18 -20.55
N THR A 121 8.15 -8.65 -19.36
CA THR A 121 8.41 -7.95 -18.09
C THR A 121 9.90 -7.67 -17.89
N ASP A 122 10.76 -8.66 -18.16
CA ASP A 122 12.21 -8.51 -18.03
C ASP A 122 12.78 -7.49 -19.02
N SER A 123 12.22 -7.42 -20.23
CA SER A 123 12.65 -6.48 -21.27
C SER A 123 12.26 -5.03 -20.96
N ARG A 124 11.18 -4.81 -20.19
CA ARG A 124 10.69 -3.48 -19.81
C ARG A 124 11.53 -2.87 -18.69
N GLY A 125 11.99 -3.68 -17.73
CA GLY A 125 12.83 -3.22 -16.63
C GLY A 125 12.15 -2.20 -15.70
N VAL A 126 12.95 -1.43 -14.97
CA VAL A 126 12.47 -0.42 -14.01
C VAL A 126 11.87 0.78 -14.73
N GLY A 127 10.67 1.22 -14.32
CA GLY A 127 9.94 2.31 -14.95
C GLY A 127 9.28 1.93 -16.28
N GLY A 128 9.34 0.66 -16.69
CA GLY A 128 8.74 0.17 -17.92
C GLY A 128 7.24 -0.10 -17.79
N ALA A 129 6.45 0.43 -18.70
CA ALA A 129 5.02 0.17 -18.79
C ALA A 129 4.70 -1.11 -19.59
N ILE A 130 3.60 -1.76 -19.25
CA ILE A 130 2.99 -2.84 -20.05
C ILE A 130 1.61 -2.38 -20.51
N GLN A 131 1.46 -2.30 -21.83
CA GLN A 131 0.22 -1.89 -22.48
C GLN A 131 -0.67 -3.10 -22.74
N ILE A 132 -1.99 -2.88 -22.82
CA ILE A 132 -2.94 -3.95 -23.15
C ILE A 132 -2.58 -4.60 -24.50
N SER A 133 -2.13 -3.81 -25.48
CA SER A 133 -1.68 -4.31 -26.78
C SER A 133 -0.48 -5.26 -26.70
N ASP A 134 0.43 -5.05 -25.75
CA ASP A 134 1.57 -5.95 -25.54
C ASP A 134 1.09 -7.30 -25.02
N MET A 135 0.11 -7.30 -24.10
CA MET A 135 -0.52 -8.51 -23.60
C MET A 135 -1.31 -9.24 -24.69
N VAL A 136 -2.09 -8.53 -25.50
CA VAL A 136 -2.80 -9.14 -26.64
C VAL A 136 -1.83 -9.84 -27.57
N ARG A 137 -0.71 -9.19 -27.91
CA ARG A 137 0.33 -9.77 -28.74
C ARG A 137 0.95 -11.03 -28.12
N ILE A 138 1.19 -11.05 -26.80
CA ILE A 138 1.67 -12.27 -26.12
C ILE A 138 0.72 -13.45 -26.34
N PHE A 139 -0.60 -13.22 -26.31
CA PHE A 139 -1.59 -14.26 -26.54
C PHE A 139 -1.64 -14.67 -28.02
N GLU A 140 -1.62 -13.71 -28.94
CA GLU A 140 -1.66 -13.99 -30.40
C GLU A 140 -0.38 -14.68 -30.90
N ASP A 141 0.77 -14.43 -30.27
CA ASP A 141 2.05 -15.07 -30.59
C ASP A 141 2.19 -16.48 -29.94
N ALA A 142 1.22 -16.93 -29.14
CA ALA A 142 1.28 -18.22 -28.43
C ALA A 142 0.85 -19.40 -29.32
N ASN A 143 1.61 -20.50 -29.29
CA ASN A 143 1.30 -21.65 -30.13
C ASN A 143 0.03 -22.38 -29.65
N GLY A 144 -0.83 -22.77 -30.59
CA GLY A 144 -2.06 -23.53 -30.33
C GLY A 144 -3.24 -22.68 -29.85
N LEU A 145 -3.12 -21.36 -29.91
CA LEU A 145 -4.17 -20.39 -29.59
C LEU A 145 -4.69 -19.76 -30.88
N ASP A 146 -6.01 -19.74 -31.07
CA ASP A 146 -6.64 -19.11 -32.25
C ASP A 146 -6.79 -17.60 -32.01
N PHE A 147 -7.47 -17.23 -30.93
CA PHE A 147 -7.57 -15.84 -30.49
C PHE A 147 -7.82 -15.72 -28.98
N VAL A 148 -7.48 -14.56 -28.42
CA VAL A 148 -7.89 -14.16 -27.08
C VAL A 148 -9.17 -13.36 -27.14
N VAL A 149 -10.11 -13.63 -26.23
CA VAL A 149 -11.36 -12.88 -26.12
C VAL A 149 -11.05 -11.51 -25.53
N GLN A 150 -11.47 -10.46 -26.24
CA GLN A 150 -11.35 -9.07 -25.81
C GLN A 150 -12.74 -8.47 -25.50
N PRO A 151 -12.84 -7.58 -24.50
CA PRO A 151 -11.77 -7.18 -23.57
C PRO A 151 -11.37 -8.33 -22.63
N PHE A 152 -10.19 -8.23 -22.00
CA PHE A 152 -9.83 -9.14 -20.92
C PHE A 152 -10.81 -9.03 -19.76
N ASN A 153 -10.84 -10.04 -18.89
CA ASN A 153 -11.65 -9.97 -17.67
C ASN A 153 -10.97 -9.06 -16.65
N LYS A 154 -9.64 -9.12 -16.56
CA LYS A 154 -8.82 -8.33 -15.65
C LYS A 154 -7.41 -8.13 -16.18
N MET A 155 -6.88 -6.92 -16.06
CA MET A 155 -5.46 -6.63 -16.24
C MET A 155 -5.11 -5.44 -15.35
N THR A 156 -4.41 -5.70 -14.25
CA THR A 156 -4.01 -4.68 -13.28
C THR A 156 -2.87 -5.19 -12.39
N LEU A 157 -2.51 -4.45 -11.35
CA LEU A 157 -1.60 -4.85 -10.29
C LEU A 157 -2.27 -5.80 -9.30
N LYS A 158 -1.49 -6.74 -8.76
CA LYS A 158 -1.95 -7.64 -7.71
C LYS A 158 -2.21 -6.88 -6.41
N ASP A 159 -3.16 -7.38 -5.63
CA ASP A 159 -3.41 -6.92 -4.27
C ASP A 159 -2.13 -6.97 -3.43
N GLY A 160 -1.84 -5.87 -2.73
CA GLY A 160 -0.61 -5.69 -1.95
C GLY A 160 0.55 -5.05 -2.73
N ALA A 161 0.40 -4.81 -4.04
CA ALA A 161 1.37 -4.04 -4.81
C ALA A 161 1.47 -2.60 -4.26
N LEU A 162 2.68 -2.04 -4.25
CA LEU A 162 2.94 -0.72 -3.69
C LEU A 162 3.17 0.29 -4.81
N ARG A 163 2.34 1.33 -4.82
CA ARG A 163 2.51 2.50 -5.69
C ARG A 163 3.28 3.56 -4.95
N ILE A 164 4.32 4.11 -5.59
CA ILE A 164 5.15 5.16 -5.01
C ILE A 164 5.02 6.43 -5.85
N ARG A 165 4.59 7.50 -5.18
CA ARG A 165 4.51 8.84 -5.75
C ARG A 165 3.81 8.88 -7.11
N ASP A 166 2.67 8.19 -7.20
CA ASP A 166 1.76 8.35 -8.32
C ASP A 166 1.31 9.81 -8.35
N ARG A 167 1.41 10.43 -9.52
CA ARG A 167 1.08 11.84 -9.71
C ARG A 167 -0.42 12.04 -9.64
N ILE A 168 -0.84 13.13 -9.00
CA ILE A 168 -2.23 13.55 -8.89
C ILE A 168 -2.37 14.91 -9.56
N PHE A 169 -3.48 15.10 -10.28
CA PHE A 169 -3.80 16.40 -10.86
C PHE A 169 -4.38 17.33 -9.80
N SER A 170 -4.12 18.63 -9.95
CA SER A 170 -4.48 19.65 -8.96
C SER A 170 -5.92 20.17 -9.10
N ASP A 171 -6.70 19.62 -10.04
CA ASP A 171 -8.14 19.91 -10.13
C ASP A 171 -8.84 19.34 -8.90
N ALA A 172 -9.57 20.20 -8.19
CA ALA A 172 -10.10 19.88 -6.88
C ALA A 172 -11.36 20.66 -6.55
N VAL A 173 -12.20 20.06 -5.70
CA VAL A 173 -13.42 20.66 -5.16
C VAL A 173 -13.24 20.93 -3.67
N ALA A 174 -13.67 22.09 -3.20
CA ALA A 174 -13.64 22.41 -1.77
C ALA A 174 -14.72 21.61 -1.02
N LEU A 175 -14.35 21.04 0.13
CA LEU A 175 -15.25 20.34 1.05
C LEU A 175 -15.47 21.22 2.27
N ASP A 176 -16.46 22.11 2.18
CA ASP A 176 -16.73 23.09 3.22
C ASP A 176 -17.17 22.44 4.55
N SER A 177 -17.83 21.28 4.49
CA SER A 177 -18.26 20.51 5.68
C SER A 177 -17.09 19.93 6.50
N LEU A 178 -15.96 19.65 5.85
CA LEU A 178 -14.74 19.16 6.51
C LEU A 178 -13.77 20.30 6.87
N SER A 179 -13.97 21.50 6.33
CA SER A 179 -13.12 22.66 6.57
C SER A 179 -13.31 23.22 7.98
N GLN A 180 -12.21 23.52 8.69
CA GLN A 180 -12.26 24.04 10.06
C GLN A 180 -11.25 25.17 10.27
N PHE A 181 -11.66 26.20 11.02
CA PHE A 181 -10.82 27.36 11.34
C PHE A 181 -10.21 28.01 10.08
N ALA A 182 -8.87 28.05 9.99
CA ALA A 182 -8.12 28.57 8.86
C ALA A 182 -7.68 27.47 7.87
N ASN A 183 -8.19 26.25 8.04
CA ASN A 183 -7.85 25.09 7.23
C ASN A 183 -9.01 24.81 6.27
N ARG A 184 -8.72 24.83 4.98
CA ARG A 184 -9.71 24.53 3.94
C ARG A 184 -9.39 23.18 3.32
N VAL A 185 -10.39 22.32 3.30
CA VAL A 185 -10.29 20.95 2.83
C VAL A 185 -10.71 20.87 1.37
N TYR A 186 -9.96 20.12 0.58
CA TYR A 186 -10.21 19.89 -0.84
C TYR A 186 -10.16 18.41 -1.13
N ILE A 187 -11.02 17.93 -2.03
CA ILE A 187 -10.92 16.61 -2.66
C ILE A 187 -10.39 16.80 -4.08
N MET A 188 -9.34 16.06 -4.43
CA MET A 188 -8.81 16.01 -5.79
C MET A 188 -9.83 15.30 -6.69
N GLU A 189 -10.13 15.87 -7.86
CA GLU A 189 -11.18 15.36 -8.74
C GLU A 189 -10.79 14.05 -9.42
N GLU A 190 -9.52 13.93 -9.83
CA GLU A 190 -9.01 12.72 -10.49
C GLU A 190 -8.79 11.58 -9.48
N PRO A 191 -9.38 10.40 -9.69
CA PRO A 191 -9.10 9.25 -8.85
C PRO A 191 -7.68 8.71 -9.07
N LEU A 192 -7.18 8.01 -8.07
CA LEU A 192 -5.95 7.23 -8.17
C LEU A 192 -6.07 6.18 -9.29
N PRO A 193 -4.99 5.93 -10.04
CA PRO A 193 -5.02 4.97 -11.15
C PRO A 193 -5.39 3.53 -10.75
N PHE A 194 -5.15 3.16 -9.48
CA PHE A 194 -5.44 1.83 -8.95
C PHE A 194 -6.28 1.94 -7.67
N ASP A 195 -7.23 1.03 -7.51
CA ASP A 195 -8.08 0.96 -6.33
C ASP A 195 -7.25 0.71 -5.07
N THR A 196 -7.68 1.35 -3.98
CA THR A 196 -7.04 1.21 -2.67
C THR A 196 -8.10 1.15 -1.55
N VAL A 197 -7.62 1.14 -0.31
CA VAL A 197 -8.43 1.23 0.91
C VAL A 197 -8.33 2.61 1.53
N ASP A 198 -9.27 2.91 2.42
CA ASP A 198 -9.21 4.13 3.21
C ASP A 198 -7.88 4.23 3.98
N GLY A 199 -7.27 5.42 3.96
CA GLY A 199 -5.92 5.65 4.48
C GLY A 199 -4.79 5.24 3.53
N GLY A 200 -5.09 4.51 2.45
CA GLY A 200 -4.13 4.13 1.41
C GLY A 200 -3.31 2.87 1.70
N GLY A 201 -3.58 2.14 2.79
CA GLY A 201 -2.91 0.89 3.12
C GLY A 201 -2.94 0.56 4.61
N ASP A 202 -2.31 -0.55 5.00
CA ASP A 202 -2.09 -0.90 6.41
C ASP A 202 -1.03 0.02 7.04
N LEU A 203 -1.12 0.25 8.35
CA LEU A 203 -0.20 1.07 9.14
C LEU A 203 1.25 0.56 9.10
N THR A 204 1.45 -0.71 8.79
CA THR A 204 2.79 -1.31 8.68
C THR A 204 3.46 -1.08 7.32
N VAL A 205 2.72 -0.60 6.31
CA VAL A 205 3.22 -0.39 4.95
C VAL A 205 3.36 1.11 4.69
N HIS A 206 4.37 1.50 3.92
CA HIS A 206 4.55 2.89 3.54
C HIS A 206 3.38 3.37 2.68
N HIS A 207 2.69 4.41 3.14
CA HIS A 207 1.69 5.15 2.40
C HIS A 207 1.76 6.63 2.81
N GLY A 208 1.26 7.52 1.96
CA GLY A 208 1.26 8.94 2.25
C GLY A 208 0.95 9.81 1.04
N VAL A 209 0.51 11.03 1.31
CA VAL A 209 0.30 12.07 0.30
C VAL A 209 1.45 13.06 0.39
N PHE A 210 1.87 13.57 -0.77
CA PHE A 210 2.99 14.50 -0.89
C PHE A 210 2.50 15.76 -1.60
N MET A 211 2.95 16.91 -1.09
CA MET A 211 2.74 18.22 -1.67
C MET A 211 4.11 18.86 -1.89
N ASP A 212 4.43 19.22 -3.13
CA ASP A 212 5.73 19.80 -3.51
C ASP A 212 6.92 18.99 -3.01
N GLU A 213 6.85 17.67 -3.20
CA GLU A 213 7.84 16.66 -2.76
C GLU A 213 7.94 16.43 -1.24
N LEU A 214 7.25 17.23 -0.43
CA LEU A 214 7.17 17.09 1.03
C LEU A 214 6.00 16.20 1.42
N ILE A 215 6.23 15.34 2.42
CA ILE A 215 5.17 14.47 2.94
C ILE A 215 4.17 15.29 3.77
N MET A 216 2.89 15.03 3.54
CA MET A 216 1.78 15.56 4.34
C MET A 216 1.52 14.66 5.55
N GLU A 217 0.94 15.21 6.61
CA GLU A 217 0.52 14.42 7.76
C GLU A 217 -0.74 13.62 7.40
N MET A 218 -0.69 12.30 7.46
CA MET A 218 -1.87 11.47 7.27
C MET A 218 -2.82 11.63 8.46
N ALA A 219 -4.06 12.03 8.19
CA ALA A 219 -5.11 12.07 9.20
C ALA A 219 -5.47 10.66 9.68
N SER A 220 -6.05 10.54 10.88
CA SER A 220 -6.55 9.25 11.42
C SER A 220 -7.88 8.82 10.82
N SER A 221 -8.66 9.78 10.30
CA SER A 221 -9.90 9.56 9.56
C SER A 221 -10.15 10.72 8.59
N LEU A 222 -11.16 10.58 7.73
CA LEU A 222 -11.56 11.62 6.79
C LEU A 222 -12.01 12.91 7.50
N GLU A 223 -12.71 12.77 8.63
CA GLU A 223 -13.24 13.90 9.42
C GLU A 223 -12.11 14.71 10.08
N ASP A 224 -10.97 14.07 10.34
CA ASP A 224 -9.82 14.68 11.00
C ASP A 224 -8.96 15.53 10.05
N VAL A 225 -9.19 15.48 8.73
CA VAL A 225 -8.35 16.19 7.74
C VAL A 225 -8.36 17.71 7.98
N GLY A 226 -9.51 18.30 8.27
CA GLY A 226 -9.62 19.75 8.52
C GLY A 226 -9.06 20.22 9.86
N THR A 227 -8.70 19.31 10.76
CA THR A 227 -8.24 19.67 12.13
C THR A 227 -6.86 20.32 12.15
N GLY A 228 -6.08 20.20 11.07
CA GLY A 228 -4.74 20.77 10.95
C GLY A 228 -4.39 21.14 9.52
N LEU A 229 -3.33 21.94 9.36
CA LEU A 229 -2.75 22.27 8.06
C LEU A 229 -1.91 21.12 7.53
N ASN A 230 -1.84 21.00 6.21
CA ASN A 230 -1.03 20.00 5.51
C ASN A 230 -1.36 18.56 5.94
N LYS A 231 -2.62 18.33 6.29
CA LYS A 231 -3.16 17.00 6.53
C LYS A 231 -3.74 16.41 5.26
N ALA A 232 -3.70 15.09 5.14
CA ALA A 232 -4.27 14.40 4.01
C ALA A 232 -4.93 13.07 4.40
N TRP A 233 -5.85 12.61 3.55
CA TRP A 233 -6.50 11.31 3.63
C TRP A 233 -6.69 10.74 2.23
N ILE A 234 -6.60 9.42 2.11
CA ILE A 234 -6.89 8.70 0.87
C ILE A 234 -8.22 7.98 1.08
N ILE A 235 -9.21 8.29 0.25
CA ILE A 235 -10.50 7.60 0.24
C ILE A 235 -10.33 6.34 -0.61
N GLY A 236 -10.70 5.19 -0.07
CA GLY A 236 -10.64 3.92 -0.77
C GLY A 236 -11.72 3.75 -1.84
N ARG A 237 -11.73 2.56 -2.46
CA ARG A 237 -12.63 2.24 -3.58
C ARG A 237 -14.13 2.28 -3.28
N LEU A 238 -14.50 2.23 -2.00
CA LEU A 238 -15.91 2.25 -1.58
C LEU A 238 -16.48 3.68 -1.53
N GLY A 239 -15.63 4.69 -1.72
CA GLY A 239 -16.02 6.09 -1.56
C GLY A 239 -16.26 6.45 -0.09
N ALA A 240 -16.71 7.69 0.11
CA ALA A 240 -17.01 8.23 1.42
C ALA A 240 -18.29 9.06 1.40
N VAL A 241 -18.97 9.10 2.54
CA VAL A 241 -20.13 9.96 2.79
C VAL A 241 -19.61 11.30 3.29
N ILE A 242 -19.79 12.35 2.51
CA ILE A 242 -19.33 13.71 2.85
C ILE A 242 -20.52 14.65 2.78
N GLU A 243 -20.85 15.26 3.92
CA GLU A 243 -21.97 16.19 4.05
C GLU A 243 -21.83 17.36 3.05
N GLY A 244 -22.89 17.65 2.32
CA GLY A 244 -22.92 18.71 1.31
C GLY A 244 -22.24 18.35 -0.02
N TYR A 245 -21.77 17.11 -0.20
CA TYR A 245 -21.06 16.69 -1.42
C TYR A 245 -21.50 15.32 -1.96
N SER A 246 -21.47 14.28 -1.11
CA SER A 246 -21.76 12.88 -1.47
C SER A 246 -22.66 12.14 -0.47
N ASP A 247 -23.20 12.85 0.52
CA ASP A 247 -24.19 12.32 1.43
C ASP A 247 -25.58 12.17 0.76
N ASP A 248 -26.40 11.29 1.33
CA ASP A 248 -27.72 10.96 0.78
C ASP A 248 -28.58 12.23 0.58
N ALA A 249 -28.60 13.15 1.54
CA ALA A 249 -29.44 14.34 1.46
C ALA A 249 -29.02 15.29 0.32
N THR A 250 -27.71 15.33 0.00
CA THR A 250 -27.20 16.08 -1.16
C THR A 250 -27.54 15.40 -2.48
N LEU A 251 -27.54 14.07 -2.53
CA LEU A 251 -27.71 13.30 -3.78
C LEU A 251 -29.18 12.97 -4.11
N GLU A 252 -30.04 12.81 -3.11
CA GLU A 252 -31.47 12.48 -3.26
C GLU A 252 -32.26 13.38 -4.23
N PRO A 253 -32.00 14.70 -4.34
CA PRO A 253 -32.67 15.55 -5.33
C PRO A 253 -32.41 15.16 -6.78
N GLU A 254 -31.26 14.55 -7.08
CA GLU A 254 -30.82 14.18 -8.43
C GLU A 254 -30.96 12.66 -8.69
N PHE A 255 -30.86 11.84 -7.65
CA PHE A 255 -30.85 10.38 -7.74
C PHE A 255 -31.95 9.77 -6.88
N ILE A 256 -32.90 9.09 -7.53
CA ILE A 256 -34.14 8.62 -6.89
C ILE A 256 -33.96 7.29 -6.14
N THR A 257 -33.02 6.44 -6.57
CA THR A 257 -32.85 5.09 -6.00
C THR A 257 -31.59 5.02 -5.15
N ALA A 258 -31.63 4.25 -4.05
CA ALA A 258 -30.47 4.04 -3.18
C ALA A 258 -29.23 3.51 -3.94
N THR A 259 -29.43 2.66 -4.94
CA THR A 259 -28.33 2.15 -5.79
C THR A 259 -27.72 3.24 -6.66
N ALA A 260 -28.52 4.18 -7.18
CA ALA A 260 -28.02 5.30 -7.97
C ALA A 260 -27.28 6.31 -7.09
N ILE A 261 -27.79 6.57 -5.88
CA ILE A 261 -27.13 7.42 -4.88
C ILE A 261 -25.75 6.84 -4.51
N GLU A 262 -25.68 5.53 -4.24
CA GLU A 262 -24.42 4.87 -3.91
C GLU A 262 -23.43 4.88 -5.09
N ALA A 263 -23.91 4.64 -6.32
CA ALA A 263 -23.06 4.69 -7.51
C ALA A 263 -22.46 6.09 -7.72
N GLU A 264 -23.29 7.14 -7.57
CA GLU A 264 -22.83 8.54 -7.67
C GLU A 264 -21.84 8.89 -6.56
N ARG A 265 -22.09 8.45 -5.32
CA ARG A 265 -21.14 8.65 -4.21
C ARG A 265 -19.78 8.07 -4.54
N VAL A 266 -19.75 6.82 -5.02
CA VAL A 266 -18.53 6.13 -5.42
C VAL A 266 -17.85 6.90 -6.54
N GLU A 267 -18.58 7.34 -7.57
CA GLU A 267 -18.03 8.15 -8.67
C GLU A 267 -17.41 9.48 -8.18
N ARG A 268 -18.06 10.16 -7.23
CA ARG A 268 -17.57 11.43 -6.69
C ARG A 268 -16.35 11.30 -5.78
N THR A 269 -16.23 10.20 -5.03
CA THR A 269 -15.30 10.14 -3.88
C THR A 269 -14.32 8.97 -3.89
N ALA A 270 -14.62 7.86 -4.58
CA ALA A 270 -13.81 6.66 -4.50
C ALA A 270 -12.42 6.85 -5.10
N ASN A 271 -11.42 6.29 -4.43
CA ASN A 271 -10.01 6.35 -4.81
C ASN A 271 -9.47 7.78 -4.95
N LYS A 272 -10.05 8.76 -4.27
CA LYS A 272 -9.59 10.16 -4.34
C LYS A 272 -8.85 10.57 -3.09
N ILE A 273 -8.17 11.70 -3.21
CA ILE A 273 -7.32 12.22 -2.15
C ILE A 273 -7.93 13.50 -1.62
N VAL A 274 -7.97 13.60 -0.30
CA VAL A 274 -8.47 14.75 0.43
C VAL A 274 -7.30 15.42 1.13
N VAL A 275 -7.14 16.73 0.96
CA VAL A 275 -6.04 17.51 1.54
C VAL A 275 -6.57 18.75 2.26
N SER A 276 -5.84 19.19 3.27
CA SER A 276 -6.11 20.42 4.03
C SER A 276 -5.02 21.45 3.78
N LEU A 277 -5.40 22.62 3.27
CA LEU A 277 -4.50 23.74 2.95
C LEU A 277 -4.85 25.00 3.74
N ASN A 278 -3.95 25.97 3.73
CA ASN A 278 -4.07 27.19 4.52
C ASN A 278 -4.96 28.25 3.83
N ALA A 279 -6.17 28.43 4.33
CA ALA A 279 -7.07 29.51 3.91
C ALA A 279 -6.96 30.77 4.79
N GLY A 280 -6.08 30.79 5.80
CA GLY A 280 -5.84 31.95 6.65
C GLY A 280 -4.91 33.01 6.05
N ILE A 281 -4.33 32.75 4.86
CA ILE A 281 -3.44 33.66 4.14
C ILE A 281 -4.15 34.29 2.93
N ILE A 282 -3.62 35.42 2.44
CA ILE A 282 -4.16 36.13 1.27
C ILE A 282 -3.05 36.30 0.24
N PRO A 283 -3.20 35.77 -1.01
CA PRO A 283 -4.32 34.92 -1.47
C PRO A 283 -4.37 33.58 -0.71
N GLU A 284 -5.58 32.99 -0.63
CA GLU A 284 -5.78 31.66 -0.04
C GLU A 284 -4.92 30.63 -0.76
N ASP A 285 -4.44 29.65 0.00
CA ASP A 285 -3.72 28.53 -0.60
C ASP A 285 -4.69 27.54 -1.24
N VAL A 286 -4.38 27.08 -2.44
CA VAL A 286 -5.27 26.24 -3.25
C VAL A 286 -4.48 25.14 -3.95
N PRO A 287 -5.11 23.97 -4.23
CA PRO A 287 -4.41 22.86 -4.86
C PRO A 287 -3.71 23.21 -6.18
N GLY A 288 -4.25 24.16 -6.96
CA GLY A 288 -3.65 24.64 -8.21
C GLY A 288 -2.26 25.25 -8.08
N ASN A 289 -1.82 25.61 -6.87
CA ASN A 289 -0.47 26.16 -6.61
C ASN A 289 0.59 25.08 -6.38
N HIS A 290 0.20 23.81 -6.26
CA HIS A 290 1.07 22.72 -5.81
C HIS A 290 1.08 21.55 -6.78
N VAL A 291 2.11 20.71 -6.63
CA VAL A 291 2.16 19.39 -7.26
C VAL A 291 1.92 18.33 -6.20
N PHE A 292 0.91 17.48 -6.44
CA PHE A 292 0.57 16.39 -5.54
C PHE A 292 1.01 15.02 -6.09
N ALA A 293 1.38 14.16 -5.16
CA ALA A 293 1.60 12.73 -5.44
C ALA A 293 1.15 11.88 -4.24
N ALA A 294 0.88 10.60 -4.47
CA ALA A 294 0.56 9.67 -3.38
C ALA A 294 1.31 8.35 -3.52
N SER A 295 1.65 7.79 -2.37
CA SER A 295 2.07 6.41 -2.23
C SER A 295 0.97 5.64 -1.51
N TYR A 296 0.58 4.48 -2.03
CA TYR A 296 -0.52 3.69 -1.51
C TYR A 296 -0.42 2.23 -1.94
N VAL A 297 -1.13 1.35 -1.25
CA VAL A 297 -1.21 -0.08 -1.52
C VAL A 297 -2.42 -0.36 -2.40
N VAL A 298 -2.21 -1.09 -3.49
CA VAL A 298 -3.29 -1.54 -4.37
C VAL A 298 -4.10 -2.61 -3.65
N LEU A 299 -5.42 -2.46 -3.61
CA LEU A 299 -6.30 -3.48 -3.06
C LEU A 299 -7.65 -3.55 -3.75
N GLY A 300 -7.99 -4.73 -4.24
CA GLY A 300 -9.29 -5.04 -4.77
C GLY A 300 -9.57 -4.36 -6.11
N ASP A 301 -8.51 -4.00 -6.84
CA ASP A 301 -8.56 -3.30 -8.11
C ASP A 301 -9.18 -4.15 -9.21
N ARG A 302 -9.82 -3.48 -10.18
CA ARG A 302 -10.70 -4.12 -11.17
C ARG A 302 -10.50 -3.56 -12.57
N GLY A 303 -11.06 -4.31 -13.53
CA GLY A 303 -11.10 -3.91 -14.92
C GLY A 303 -9.80 -4.20 -15.65
N VAL A 304 -9.68 -3.58 -16.81
CA VAL A 304 -8.57 -3.76 -17.74
C VAL A 304 -7.98 -2.39 -18.02
N LYS A 305 -6.71 -2.21 -17.64
CA LYS A 305 -5.96 -0.98 -17.89
C LYS A 305 -4.51 -1.30 -18.17
N SER A 306 -3.88 -0.43 -18.95
CA SER A 306 -2.42 -0.44 -19.09
C SER A 306 -1.80 -0.13 -17.74
N VAL A 307 -0.69 -0.80 -17.43
CA VAL A 307 0.00 -0.64 -16.16
C VAL A 307 1.30 0.09 -16.38
N GLU A 308 1.41 1.26 -15.77
CA GLU A 308 2.61 2.10 -15.79
C GLU A 308 3.30 2.03 -14.42
N THR A 309 4.62 1.90 -14.42
CA THR A 309 5.43 1.90 -13.19
C THR A 309 6.15 3.22 -13.01
N SER A 310 6.32 3.65 -11.76
CA SER A 310 7.23 4.75 -11.45
C SER A 310 8.70 4.38 -11.71
N GLN A 311 9.59 5.36 -11.68
CA GLN A 311 11.04 5.14 -11.89
C GLN A 311 11.72 4.29 -10.81
N VAL A 312 10.99 3.90 -9.77
CA VAL A 312 11.48 3.05 -8.67
C VAL A 312 10.77 1.71 -8.60
N GLU A 313 9.93 1.40 -9.58
CA GLU A 313 9.12 0.19 -9.65
C GLU A 313 9.44 -0.61 -10.91
N PHE A 314 9.24 -1.92 -10.87
CA PHE A 314 9.28 -2.79 -12.04
C PHE A 314 8.16 -3.81 -11.99
N LEU A 315 7.69 -4.23 -13.16
CA LEU A 315 6.62 -5.22 -13.28
C LEU A 315 7.20 -6.62 -13.31
N THR A 316 6.52 -7.55 -12.63
CA THR A 316 6.79 -9.00 -12.74
C THR A 316 5.52 -9.76 -13.12
N PRO A 317 5.65 -10.97 -13.70
CA PRO A 317 4.51 -11.84 -13.89
C PRO A 317 3.93 -12.22 -12.52
N GLY A 318 2.71 -11.79 -12.23
CA GLY A 318 1.98 -12.22 -11.05
C GLY A 318 1.03 -13.37 -11.39
N ASP A 319 -0.20 -13.29 -10.89
CA ASP A 319 -1.19 -14.33 -11.12
C ASP A 319 -1.80 -14.17 -12.52
N LEU A 320 -1.64 -15.20 -13.35
CA LEU A 320 -2.23 -15.27 -14.68
C LEU A 320 -3.24 -16.42 -14.71
N THR A 321 -4.51 -16.06 -14.84
CA THR A 321 -5.64 -16.99 -14.95
C THR A 321 -6.20 -16.95 -16.36
N ILE A 322 -6.14 -18.07 -17.08
CA ILE A 322 -6.67 -18.19 -18.43
C ILE A 322 -7.78 -19.23 -18.45
N THR A 323 -8.96 -18.82 -18.92
CA THR A 323 -10.06 -19.73 -19.22
C THR A 323 -9.98 -20.15 -20.68
N TYR A 324 -9.69 -21.41 -20.96
CA TYR A 324 -9.63 -21.93 -22.32
C TYR A 324 -10.97 -22.48 -22.79
N ARG A 325 -11.34 -22.11 -24.02
CA ARG A 325 -12.47 -22.69 -24.75
C ARG A 325 -11.92 -23.61 -25.83
N ASN A 326 -12.50 -24.80 -25.92
CA ASN A 326 -12.22 -25.73 -27.02
C ASN A 326 -12.95 -25.27 -28.28
N ALA A 327 -12.40 -25.61 -29.45
CA ALA A 327 -13.04 -25.37 -30.74
C ALA A 327 -14.36 -26.14 -30.90
#